data_AF-A0AAD5A1L8-F1
#
_entry.id   AF-A0AAD5A1L8-F1
#
_cell.length_a   1.000
_cell.length_b   1.000
_cell.length_c   1.000
_cell.angle_alpha   90.00
_cell.angle_beta   90.00
_cell.angle_gamma   90.00
#
_symmetry.space_group_name_H-M   'P 1'
#
loop_
_entity.id
_entity.type
_entity.pdbx_description
1 polymer ?
#
loop_
_entity_poly.entity_id
_entity_poly.type
_entity_poly.pdbx_seq_one_letter_code
_entity_poly.pdbx_strand_id
1 'polypeptide(L)'
;MDKTKEMVVDFRQAQSDQAPLIIDGSSLEILKSTKFLGVHLADNLTWSLNTSSITKKAQQRLYFLRRLRKAHHPPPILSMFYRGTIESILSSCINAWFGNCTVSDRKTLQRIVRTAEKIIGVFLPSIMDIYTTRCIRKAHSIVDDHTHTTHPSHTYFTLLPSGKRFRSIRAVTTRLCNSFFPQAIRLFNTKN
;
A
#
# COMPACT_ATOMS: atom_id res chain seq x y z
N MET A 1 18.73 -4.55 26.61
CA MET A 1 17.60 -5.11 25.82
C MET A 1 16.73 -4.06 25.12
N ASP A 2 17.08 -2.76 25.16
CA ASP A 2 16.21 -1.67 24.68
C ASP A 2 15.87 -1.67 23.19
N LYS A 3 16.57 -2.45 22.35
CA LYS A 3 16.33 -2.49 20.91
C LYS A 3 15.21 -3.45 20.51
N THR A 4 14.90 -4.46 21.33
CA THR A 4 13.86 -5.46 21.02
C THR A 4 12.55 -5.00 21.63
N LYS A 5 11.51 -4.95 20.80
CA LYS A 5 10.16 -4.52 21.18
C LYS A 5 9.17 -5.51 20.63
N GLU A 6 8.10 -5.75 21.36
CA GLU A 6 7.03 -6.65 20.94
C GLU A 6 5.93 -5.85 20.24
N MET A 7 5.30 -6.41 19.22
CA MET A 7 4.10 -5.85 18.63
C MET A 7 3.08 -6.97 18.47
N VAL A 8 1.96 -6.84 19.17
CA VAL A 8 0.93 -7.88 19.21
C VAL A 8 -0.27 -7.49 18.36
N VAL A 9 -0.68 -8.38 17.47
CA VAL A 9 -1.83 -8.19 16.59
C VAL A 9 -2.88 -9.25 16.95
N ASP A 10 -3.94 -8.83 17.63
CA ASP A 10 -5.02 -9.72 18.07
C ASP A 10 -6.39 -9.15 17.69
N PHE A 11 -7.19 -9.96 16.97
CA PHE A 11 -8.55 -9.63 16.54
C PHE A 11 -9.61 -10.55 17.14
N ARG A 12 -9.26 -11.37 18.14
CA ARG A 12 -10.22 -12.21 18.87
C ARG A 12 -11.25 -11.32 19.58
N GLN A 13 -12.52 -11.75 19.59
CA GLN A 13 -13.60 -11.03 20.26
C GLN A 13 -13.45 -11.06 21.78
N ALA A 14 -13.08 -12.23 22.32
CA ALA A 14 -12.67 -12.37 23.71
C ALA A 14 -11.16 -12.16 23.77
N GLN A 15 -10.73 -10.97 24.20
CA GLN A 15 -9.33 -10.71 24.47
C GLN A 15 -8.97 -11.38 25.81
N SER A 16 -7.95 -12.23 25.77
CA SER A 16 -7.27 -12.70 26.98
C SER A 16 -6.24 -11.66 27.39
N ASP A 17 -6.02 -11.48 28.68
CA ASP A 17 -4.81 -10.82 29.17
C ASP A 17 -3.61 -11.55 28.57
N GLN A 18 -2.82 -10.84 27.77
CA GLN A 18 -1.61 -11.39 27.18
C GLN A 18 -0.48 -11.19 28.18
N ALA A 19 0.08 -12.31 28.65
CA ALA A 19 1.27 -12.26 29.48
C ALA A 19 2.41 -11.59 28.68
N PRO A 20 3.16 -10.67 29.29
CA PRO A 20 4.25 -9.98 28.61
C PRO A 20 5.33 -10.96 28.16
N LEU A 21 5.90 -10.77 26.96
CA LEU A 21 7.02 -11.57 26.50
C LEU A 21 8.27 -11.23 27.32
N ILE A 22 8.85 -12.24 27.97
CA ILE A 22 10.07 -12.11 28.77
C ILE A 22 11.24 -12.72 27.99
N ILE A 23 12.31 -11.94 27.79
CA ILE A 23 13.58 -12.41 27.22
C ILE A 23 14.69 -12.06 28.22
N ASP A 24 15.58 -13.01 28.53
CA ASP A 24 16.65 -12.91 29.55
C ASP A 24 16.20 -12.22 30.85
N GLY A 25 15.01 -12.59 31.35
CA GLY A 25 14.46 -12.06 32.60
C GLY A 25 13.88 -10.63 32.52
N SER A 26 13.88 -10.00 31.35
CA SER A 26 13.31 -8.67 31.12
C SER A 26 12.02 -8.72 30.30
N SER A 27 10.97 -8.04 30.75
CA SER A 27 9.74 -7.85 29.97
C SER A 27 10.00 -6.92 28.80
N LEU A 28 9.58 -7.30 27.60
CA LEU A 28 9.62 -6.41 26.45
C LEU A 28 8.51 -5.36 26.53
N GLU A 29 8.78 -4.18 25.97
CA GLU A 29 7.76 -3.16 25.75
C GLU A 29 6.89 -3.54 24.55
N ILE A 30 5.57 -3.50 24.73
CA ILE A 30 4.59 -3.73 23.67
C ILE A 30 4.28 -2.41 22.95
N LEU A 31 4.53 -2.38 21.65
CA LEU A 31 4.28 -1.22 20.80
C LEU A 31 2.92 -1.31 20.12
N LYS A 32 2.23 -0.16 20.07
CA LYS A 32 0.99 0.02 19.30
C LYS A 32 1.22 0.21 17.80
N SER A 33 2.42 0.65 17.43
CA SER A 33 2.80 0.75 16.03
C SER A 33 4.31 0.69 15.86
N THR A 34 4.76 0.23 14.70
CA THR A 34 6.17 0.24 14.32
C THR A 34 6.33 0.64 12.86
N LYS A 35 7.53 1.06 12.47
CA LYS A 35 7.85 1.34 11.09
C LYS A 35 8.70 0.21 10.52
N PHE A 36 8.16 -0.50 9.55
CA PHE A 36 8.83 -1.60 8.88
C PHE A 36 8.97 -1.30 7.38
N LEU A 37 10.20 -1.34 6.87
CA LEU A 37 10.53 -1.07 5.45
C LEU A 37 9.91 0.23 4.90
N GLY A 38 9.78 1.26 5.74
CA GLY A 38 9.21 2.55 5.33
C GLY A 38 7.71 2.70 5.53
N VAL A 39 6.99 1.63 5.88
CA VAL A 39 5.53 1.62 6.13
C VAL A 39 5.26 1.60 7.63
N HIS A 40 4.30 2.40 8.09
CA HIS A 40 3.84 2.34 9.48
C HIS A 40 2.80 1.22 9.63
N LEU A 41 3.11 0.23 10.44
CA LEU A 41 2.23 -0.87 10.84
C LEU A 41 1.65 -0.56 12.21
N ALA A 42 0.31 -0.59 12.34
CA ALA A 42 -0.38 -0.46 13.62
C ALA A 42 -0.89 -1.84 14.09
N ASP A 43 -1.03 -2.03 15.40
CA ASP A 43 -1.45 -3.30 16.03
C ASP A 43 -2.86 -3.73 15.61
N ASN A 44 -3.72 -2.75 15.35
CA ASN A 44 -5.07 -2.94 14.79
C ASN A 44 -5.10 -3.06 13.25
N LEU A 45 -3.93 -3.06 12.61
CA LEU A 45 -3.73 -3.08 11.15
C LEU A 45 -4.53 -2.00 10.41
N THR A 46 -4.73 -0.84 11.04
CA THR A 46 -5.24 0.37 10.37
C THR A 46 -4.10 1.09 9.66
N TRP A 47 -4.44 1.84 8.62
CA TRP A 47 -3.45 2.49 7.76
C TRP A 47 -3.46 4.02 7.88
N SER A 48 -4.17 4.58 8.86
CA SER A 48 -4.28 6.03 9.06
C SER A 48 -2.95 6.67 9.44
N LEU A 49 -2.15 6.02 10.30
CA LEU A 49 -0.82 6.50 10.65
C LEU A 49 0.12 6.53 9.42
N ASN A 50 0.12 5.45 8.64
CA ASN A 50 0.89 5.35 7.40
C ASN A 50 0.45 6.43 6.40
N THR A 51 -0.86 6.55 6.17
CA THR A 51 -1.47 7.55 5.26
C THR A 51 -1.11 8.97 5.67
N SER A 52 -1.17 9.27 6.96
CA SER A 52 -0.81 10.60 7.50
C SER A 52 0.66 10.91 7.27
N SER A 53 1.55 9.94 7.54
CA SER A 53 3.00 10.07 7.30
C SER A 53 3.33 10.30 5.83
N ILE A 54 2.71 9.53 4.93
CA ILE A 54 2.83 9.67 3.47
C ILE A 54 2.32 11.03 3.00
N THR A 55 1.16 11.45 3.49
CA THR A 55 0.53 12.72 3.13
C THR A 55 1.41 13.90 3.51
N LYS A 56 1.97 13.92 4.73
CA LYS A 56 2.89 14.97 5.18
C LYS A 56 4.11 15.07 4.27
N LYS A 57 4.73 13.94 3.90
CA LYS A 57 5.87 13.92 2.97
C LYS A 57 5.47 14.41 1.58
N ALA A 58 4.33 13.97 1.06
CA ALA A 58 3.86 14.39 -0.25
C ALA A 58 3.52 15.89 -0.30
N GLN A 59 2.98 16.47 0.77
CA GLN A 59 2.75 17.90 0.90
C GLN A 59 4.03 18.72 0.83
N GLN A 60 5.12 18.25 1.47
CA GLN A 60 6.43 18.87 1.34
C GLN A 60 6.93 18.83 -0.12
N ARG A 61 6.69 17.75 -0.86
CA ARG A 61 7.04 17.65 -2.28
C ARG A 61 6.18 18.53 -3.18
N LEU A 62 4.89 18.70 -2.86
CA LEU A 62 4.01 19.64 -3.54
C LEU A 62 4.50 21.09 -3.45
N TYR A 63 5.14 21.49 -2.34
CA TYR A 63 5.76 22.81 -2.24
C TYR A 63 6.81 23.02 -3.34
N PHE A 64 7.70 22.05 -3.55
CA PHE A 64 8.70 22.13 -4.62
C PHE A 64 8.07 22.12 -6.02
N LEU A 65 7.02 21.30 -6.23
CA LEU A 65 6.28 21.31 -7.49
C LEU A 65 5.68 22.70 -7.78
N ARG A 66 5.13 23.39 -6.78
CA ARG A 66 4.64 24.78 -6.92
C ARG A 66 5.76 25.74 -7.28
N ARG A 67 6.94 25.60 -6.67
CA ARG A 67 8.11 26.43 -7.00
C ARG A 67 8.56 26.22 -8.44
N LEU A 68 8.61 24.98 -8.92
CA LEU A 68 8.94 24.68 -10.31
C LEU A 68 7.92 25.26 -11.29
N ARG A 69 6.63 25.22 -10.95
CA ARG A 69 5.59 25.88 -11.74
C ARG A 69 5.77 27.40 -11.78
N LYS A 70 6.12 28.02 -10.65
CA LYS A 70 6.41 29.47 -10.56
C LYS A 70 7.66 29.86 -11.36
N ALA A 71 8.62 28.95 -11.52
CA ALA A 71 9.78 29.12 -12.39
C ALA A 71 9.46 28.86 -13.88
N HIS A 72 8.18 28.77 -14.25
CA HIS A 72 7.71 28.60 -15.63
C HIS A 72 8.20 27.33 -16.36
N HIS A 73 8.56 26.27 -15.61
CA HIS A 73 8.87 24.99 -16.26
C HIS A 73 7.64 24.39 -16.96
N PRO A 74 7.83 23.74 -18.12
CA PRO A 74 6.74 23.23 -18.93
C PRO A 74 6.09 21.98 -18.27
N PRO A 75 4.80 21.71 -18.55
CA PRO A 75 4.06 20.60 -17.94
C PRO A 75 4.72 19.21 -18.01
N PRO A 76 5.45 18.82 -19.09
CA PRO A 76 6.14 17.54 -19.13
C PRO A 76 7.21 17.37 -18.03
N ILE A 77 7.98 18.43 -17.75
CA ILE A 77 9.00 18.42 -16.69
C ILE A 77 8.34 18.32 -15.32
N LEU A 78 7.26 19.07 -15.09
CA LEU A 78 6.50 19.02 -13.85
C LEU A 78 5.84 17.64 -13.64
N SER A 79 5.36 17.00 -14.70
CA SER A 79 4.81 15.65 -14.67
C SER A 79 5.88 14.60 -14.32
N MET A 80 7.07 14.74 -14.90
CA MET A 80 8.23 13.90 -14.56
C MET A 80 8.61 14.07 -13.09
N PHE A 81 8.67 15.31 -12.60
CA PHE A 81 8.92 15.59 -11.18
C PHE A 81 7.85 14.96 -10.28
N TYR A 82 6.57 15.09 -10.62
CA TYR A 82 5.47 14.46 -9.88
C TYR A 82 5.64 12.94 -9.81
N ARG A 83 5.87 12.28 -10.94
CA ARG A 83 6.05 10.81 -11.00
C ARG A 83 7.24 10.36 -10.15
N GLY A 84 8.37 11.06 -10.24
CA GLY A 84 9.60 10.71 -9.54
C GLY A 84 9.58 10.98 -8.04
N THR A 85 8.85 11.99 -7.58
CA THR A 85 8.98 12.49 -6.19
C THR A 85 7.71 12.41 -5.35
N ILE A 86 6.53 12.55 -5.96
CA ILE A 86 5.24 12.54 -5.25
C ILE A 86 4.59 11.17 -5.43
N GLU A 87 4.38 10.75 -6.68
CA GLU A 87 3.77 9.45 -6.99
C GLU A 87 4.60 8.29 -6.42
N SER A 88 5.93 8.39 -6.46
CA SER A 88 6.82 7.38 -5.87
C SER A 88 6.60 7.18 -4.37
N ILE A 89 6.33 8.25 -3.62
CA ILE A 89 6.00 8.19 -2.19
C ILE A 89 4.59 7.62 -1.99
N LEU A 90 3.62 8.07 -2.79
CA LEU A 90 2.24 7.59 -2.72
C LEU A 90 2.10 6.11 -3.08
N SER A 91 2.91 5.63 -4.02
CA SER A 91 2.85 4.26 -4.55
C SER A 91 3.78 3.27 -3.85
N SER A 92 4.62 3.74 -2.93
CA SER A 92 5.53 2.89 -2.16
C SER A 92 4.75 1.85 -1.33
N CYS A 93 5.00 0.57 -1.61
CA CYS A 93 4.31 -0.57 -0.99
C CYS A 93 2.77 -0.48 -1.04
N ILE A 94 2.18 0.28 -1.97
CA ILE A 94 0.75 0.61 -2.00
C ILE A 94 -0.16 -0.62 -2.02
N ASN A 95 0.32 -1.71 -2.63
CA ASN A 95 -0.36 -2.99 -2.71
C ASN A 95 -0.65 -3.60 -1.32
N ALA A 96 0.18 -3.32 -0.31
CA ALA A 96 0.07 -3.89 1.03
C ALA A 96 -0.99 -3.19 1.89
N TRP A 97 -1.16 -1.87 1.74
CA TRP A 97 -1.91 -1.06 2.69
C TRP A 97 -3.14 -0.38 2.10
N PHE A 98 -3.11 0.05 0.83
CA PHE A 98 -4.14 0.93 0.29
C PHE A 98 -5.51 0.25 0.16
N GLY A 99 -5.55 -1.05 -0.14
CA GLY A 99 -6.80 -1.81 -0.19
C GLY A 99 -7.58 -1.75 1.12
N ASN A 100 -6.90 -1.61 2.26
CA ASN A 100 -7.50 -1.55 3.59
C ASN A 100 -7.60 -0.11 4.17
N CYS A 101 -7.32 0.92 3.38
CA CYS A 101 -7.51 2.31 3.78
C CYS A 101 -9.00 2.64 3.95
N THR A 102 -9.30 3.49 4.93
CA THR A 102 -10.64 4.07 5.10
C THR A 102 -10.99 5.00 3.93
N VAL A 103 -12.27 5.36 3.81
CA VAL A 103 -12.70 6.36 2.81
C VAL A 103 -12.02 7.71 3.04
N SER A 104 -11.82 8.10 4.31
CA SER A 104 -11.13 9.35 4.66
C SER A 104 -9.67 9.34 4.22
N ASP A 105 -8.97 8.23 4.46
CA ASP A 105 -7.57 8.04 4.03
C ASP A 105 -7.45 8.17 2.50
N ARG A 106 -8.33 7.49 1.76
CA ARG A 106 -8.37 7.55 0.28
C ARG A 106 -8.63 8.95 -0.22
N LYS A 107 -9.60 9.66 0.36
CA LYS A 107 -9.89 11.07 0.02
C LYS A 107 -8.68 11.96 0.27
N THR A 108 -7.97 11.75 1.37
CA THR A 108 -6.76 12.51 1.72
C THR A 108 -5.65 12.31 0.70
N LEU A 109 -5.37 11.06 0.30
CA LEU A 109 -4.38 10.75 -0.72
C LEU A 109 -4.80 11.30 -2.10
N GLN A 110 -6.08 11.18 -2.46
CA GLN A 110 -6.59 11.71 -3.72
C GLN A 110 -6.46 13.24 -3.80
N ARG A 111 -6.60 13.97 -2.67
CA ARG A 111 -6.38 15.43 -2.65
C ARG A 111 -4.95 15.82 -3.03
N ILE A 112 -3.95 15.01 -2.68
CA ILE A 112 -2.56 15.23 -3.10
C ILE A 112 -2.45 15.17 -4.62
N VAL A 113 -3.00 14.10 -5.23
CA VAL A 113 -3.04 13.93 -6.69
C VAL A 113 -3.76 15.10 -7.36
N ARG A 114 -4.96 15.47 -6.88
CA ARG A 114 -5.72 16.61 -7.42
C ARG A 114 -5.00 17.94 -7.27
N THR A 115 -4.23 18.13 -6.20
CA THR A 115 -3.43 19.33 -6.02
C THR A 115 -2.30 19.39 -7.03
N ALA A 116 -1.59 18.27 -7.26
CA ALA A 116 -0.57 18.18 -8.30
C ALA A 116 -1.17 18.42 -9.70
N GLU A 117 -2.30 17.79 -10.00
CA GLU A 117 -3.04 17.93 -11.26
C GLU A 117 -3.32 19.41 -11.58
N LYS A 118 -3.85 20.15 -10.59
CA LYS A 118 -4.10 21.60 -10.70
C LYS A 118 -2.84 22.44 -10.91
N ILE A 119 -1.73 22.09 -10.24
CA ILE A 119 -0.46 22.83 -10.37
C ILE A 119 0.15 22.62 -11.76
N ILE A 120 0.08 21.39 -12.27
CA ILE A 120 0.70 21.02 -13.54
C ILE A 120 -0.18 21.45 -14.73
N GLY A 121 -1.50 21.39 -14.57
CA GLY A 121 -2.47 21.66 -15.63
C GLY A 121 -2.68 20.50 -16.59
N VAL A 122 -2.39 19.26 -16.17
CA VAL A 122 -2.61 18.03 -16.95
C VAL A 122 -3.32 17.01 -16.09
N PHE A 123 -4.13 16.15 -16.70
CA PHE A 123 -4.79 15.05 -16.00
C PHE A 123 -3.76 14.06 -15.43
N LEU A 124 -3.95 13.65 -14.18
CA LEU A 124 -3.12 12.64 -13.53
C LEU A 124 -3.96 11.40 -13.16
N PRO A 125 -3.39 10.19 -13.23
CA PRO A 125 -4.07 8.99 -12.74
C PRO A 125 -4.51 9.16 -11.29
N SER A 126 -5.73 8.74 -10.97
CA SER A 126 -6.23 8.81 -9.59
C SER A 126 -5.40 7.90 -8.68
N ILE A 127 -5.49 8.09 -7.36
CA ILE A 127 -4.79 7.20 -6.42
C ILE A 127 -5.29 5.75 -6.54
N MET A 128 -6.57 5.56 -6.88
CA MET A 128 -7.13 4.26 -7.20
C MET A 128 -6.52 3.66 -8.47
N ASP A 129 -6.33 4.46 -9.52
CA ASP A 129 -5.71 3.98 -10.78
C ASP A 129 -4.25 3.58 -10.56
N ILE A 130 -3.52 4.37 -9.77
CA ILE A 130 -2.14 4.06 -9.37
C ILE A 130 -2.12 2.73 -8.62
N TYR A 131 -2.97 2.55 -7.60
CA TYR A 131 -3.09 1.30 -6.86
C TYR A 131 -3.41 0.11 -7.77
N THR A 132 -4.45 0.23 -8.60
CA THR A 132 -4.89 -0.84 -9.51
C THR A 132 -3.77 -1.23 -10.47
N THR A 133 -3.10 -0.24 -11.07
CA THR A 133 -1.97 -0.47 -11.98
C THR A 133 -0.80 -1.17 -11.28
N ARG A 134 -0.46 -0.77 -10.05
CA ARG A 134 0.61 -1.40 -9.26
C ARG A 134 0.25 -2.81 -8.80
N CYS A 135 -1.02 -3.07 -8.48
CA CYS A 135 -1.52 -4.40 -8.15
C CYS A 135 -1.38 -5.34 -9.35
N ILE A 136 -1.88 -4.92 -10.51
CA ILE A 136 -1.81 -5.70 -11.75
C ILE A 136 -0.35 -5.98 -12.13
N ARG A 137 0.50 -4.94 -12.16
CA ARG A 137 1.92 -5.11 -12.51
C ARG A 137 2.66 -6.06 -11.57
N LYS A 138 2.39 -5.98 -10.26
CA LYS A 138 3.01 -6.89 -9.30
C LYS A 138 2.49 -8.31 -9.45
N ALA A 139 1.22 -8.47 -9.79
CA ALA A 139 0.62 -9.77 -9.96
C ALA A 139 1.10 -10.43 -11.28
N HIS A 140 1.25 -9.68 -12.37
CA HIS A 140 1.98 -10.12 -13.57
C HIS A 140 3.39 -10.58 -13.23
N SER A 141 4.15 -9.79 -12.46
CA SER A 141 5.50 -10.21 -12.06
C SER A 141 5.55 -11.45 -11.18
N ILE A 142 4.43 -11.92 -10.63
CA ILE A 142 4.35 -13.17 -9.85
C ILE A 142 3.96 -14.33 -10.76
N VAL A 143 3.07 -14.08 -11.73
CA VAL A 143 2.56 -15.09 -12.68
C VAL A 143 3.57 -15.37 -13.79
N ASP A 144 4.14 -14.32 -14.37
CA ASP A 144 5.02 -14.37 -15.55
C ASP A 144 6.49 -14.68 -15.18
N ASP A 145 6.76 -15.03 -13.92
CA ASP A 145 8.12 -15.33 -13.44
C ASP A 145 8.55 -16.74 -13.92
N HIS A 146 8.93 -16.82 -15.20
CA HIS A 146 9.27 -18.06 -15.92
C HIS A 146 10.54 -18.74 -15.39
N THR A 147 11.39 -18.05 -14.62
CA THR A 147 12.61 -18.64 -14.06
C THR A 147 12.36 -19.41 -12.78
N HIS A 148 11.17 -19.28 -12.17
CA HIS A 148 10.86 -19.91 -10.90
C HIS A 148 9.35 -20.20 -10.74
N THR A 149 8.95 -21.46 -10.95
CA THR A 149 7.85 -22.08 -10.19
C THR A 149 8.06 -22.01 -8.65
N THR A 150 9.14 -21.37 -8.20
CA THR A 150 9.61 -21.16 -6.83
C THR A 150 9.21 -19.82 -6.22
N HIS A 151 8.53 -18.89 -6.93
CA HIS A 151 8.01 -17.69 -6.25
C HIS A 151 7.02 -18.12 -5.16
N PRO A 152 7.25 -17.79 -3.87
CA PRO A 152 6.49 -18.36 -2.74
C PRO A 152 4.99 -18.01 -2.80
N SER A 153 4.64 -16.96 -3.54
CA SER A 153 3.26 -16.54 -3.75
C SER A 153 2.61 -17.01 -5.05
N HIS A 154 3.29 -17.81 -5.89
CA HIS A 154 2.71 -18.32 -7.14
C HIS A 154 1.50 -19.23 -6.88
N THR A 155 1.51 -19.95 -5.76
CA THR A 155 0.41 -20.81 -5.30
C THR A 155 -0.93 -20.07 -5.15
N TYR A 156 -0.91 -18.76 -4.89
CA TYR A 156 -2.11 -17.94 -4.81
C TYR A 156 -2.74 -17.64 -6.19
N PHE A 157 -2.02 -17.83 -7.28
CA PHE A 157 -2.47 -17.57 -8.65
C PHE A 157 -2.72 -18.87 -9.43
N THR A 158 -3.64 -19.70 -8.94
CA THR A 158 -4.02 -20.94 -9.64
C THR A 158 -5.06 -20.67 -10.71
N LEU A 159 -4.81 -21.09 -11.96
CA LEU A 159 -5.80 -21.01 -13.04
C LEU A 159 -6.94 -22.03 -12.83
N LEU A 160 -8.14 -21.68 -13.28
CA LEU A 160 -9.26 -22.61 -13.43
C LEU A 160 -9.02 -23.54 -14.63
N PRO A 161 -9.72 -24.70 -14.73
CA PRO A 161 -9.52 -25.64 -15.83
C PRO A 161 -9.68 -25.05 -17.24
N SER A 162 -10.42 -23.95 -17.38
CA SER A 162 -10.55 -23.24 -18.65
C SER A 162 -9.29 -22.48 -19.09
N GLY A 163 -8.30 -22.30 -18.21
CA GLY A 163 -7.07 -21.54 -18.45
C GLY A 163 -7.25 -20.02 -18.53
N LYS A 164 -8.49 -19.49 -18.43
CA LYS A 164 -8.78 -18.07 -18.67
C LYS A 164 -8.80 -17.21 -17.42
N ARG A 165 -9.17 -17.78 -16.28
CA ARG A 165 -9.39 -17.04 -15.02
C ARG A 165 -8.64 -17.69 -13.88
N PHE A 166 -8.15 -16.87 -12.97
CA PHE A 166 -7.58 -17.33 -11.71
C PHE A 166 -8.68 -17.67 -10.71
N ARG A 167 -8.44 -18.71 -9.91
CA ARG A 167 -9.30 -19.12 -8.80
C ARG A 167 -9.36 -18.00 -7.77
N SER A 168 -10.57 -17.55 -7.44
CA SER A 168 -10.77 -16.54 -6.42
C SER A 168 -10.40 -17.09 -5.03
N ILE A 169 -9.70 -16.28 -4.23
CA ILE A 169 -9.42 -16.61 -2.83
C ILE A 169 -10.68 -16.34 -2.00
N ARG A 170 -11.16 -17.35 -1.30
CA ARG A 170 -12.27 -17.20 -0.34
C ARG A 170 -11.81 -16.29 0.80
N ALA A 171 -12.47 -15.14 0.95
CA ALA A 171 -12.20 -14.21 2.03
C ALA A 171 -13.37 -14.16 3.00
N VAL A 172 -13.11 -14.45 4.28
CA VAL A 172 -14.12 -14.42 5.35
C VAL A 172 -14.29 -13.00 5.92
N THR A 173 -13.24 -12.18 5.85
CA THR A 173 -13.25 -10.80 6.36
C THR A 173 -13.07 -9.79 5.22
N THR A 174 -13.65 -8.60 5.39
CA THR A 174 -13.40 -7.45 4.49
C THR A 174 -11.90 -7.12 4.42
N ARG A 175 -11.17 -7.29 5.53
CA ARG A 175 -9.73 -7.05 5.59
C ARG A 175 -8.94 -7.95 4.63
N LEU A 176 -9.22 -9.26 4.66
CA LEU A 176 -8.61 -10.23 3.75
C LEU A 176 -9.05 -9.97 2.32
N CYS A 177 -10.35 -9.76 2.11
CA CYS A 177 -10.98 -9.43 0.82
C CYS A 177 -10.32 -8.23 0.12
N ASN A 178 -9.87 -7.25 0.91
CA ASN A 178 -9.22 -6.03 0.44
C ASN A 178 -7.68 -6.09 0.44
N SER A 179 -7.10 -7.21 0.86
CA SER A 179 -5.65 -7.40 0.79
C SER A 179 -5.18 -7.62 -0.66
N PHE A 180 -3.87 -7.59 -0.88
CA PHE A 180 -3.26 -7.66 -2.21
C PHE A 180 -3.75 -8.84 -3.05
N PHE A 181 -3.63 -10.08 -2.57
CA PHE A 181 -3.87 -11.26 -3.41
C PHE A 181 -5.32 -11.37 -3.92
N PRO A 182 -6.37 -11.26 -3.07
CA PRO A 182 -7.74 -11.31 -3.56
C PRO A 182 -8.06 -10.16 -4.52
N GLN A 183 -7.54 -8.95 -4.26
CA GLN A 183 -7.73 -7.81 -5.15
C GLN A 183 -7.01 -7.99 -6.49
N ALA A 184 -5.77 -8.47 -6.48
CA ALA A 184 -4.99 -8.74 -7.69
C ALA A 184 -5.69 -9.77 -8.58
N ILE A 185 -6.18 -10.87 -8.01
CA ILE A 185 -6.92 -11.91 -8.75
C ILE A 185 -8.21 -11.35 -9.35
N ARG A 186 -8.96 -10.56 -8.59
CA ARG A 186 -10.18 -9.90 -9.11
C ARG A 186 -9.86 -8.99 -10.28
N LEU A 187 -8.85 -8.12 -10.13
CA LEU A 187 -8.41 -7.21 -11.18
C LEU A 187 -7.99 -7.96 -12.45
N PHE A 188 -7.27 -9.08 -12.30
CA PHE A 188 -6.90 -9.94 -13.42
C PHE A 188 -8.12 -10.55 -14.11
N ASN A 189 -9.05 -11.11 -13.34
CA ASN A 189 -10.25 -11.75 -13.88
C ASN A 189 -11.22 -10.78 -14.55
N THR A 190 -11.10 -9.47 -14.27
CA THR A 190 -11.91 -8.42 -14.93
C THR A 190 -11.26 -7.82 -16.16
N LYS A 191 -9.94 -7.99 -16.34
CA LYS A 191 -9.17 -7.37 -17.44
C LYS A 191 -8.84 -8.32 -18.59
N ASN A 192 -9.07 -9.63 -18.41
CA ASN A 192 -8.91 -10.68 -19.42
C ASN A 192 -10.25 -11.21 -19.91
#